data_AF-A0A0L7T0V0-F1
#
_entry.id   AF-A0A0L7T0V0-F1
#
_cell.length_a   1.000
_cell.length_b   1.000
_cell.length_c   1.000
_cell.angle_alpha   90.00
_cell.angle_beta   90.00
_cell.angle_gamma   90.00
#
_symmetry.space_group_name_H-M   'P 1'
#
loop_
_entity.id
_entity.type
_entity.pdbx_description
1 polymer ?
#
loop_
_entity_poly.entity_id
_entity_poly.type
_entity_poly.pdbx_seq_one_letter_code
_entity_poly.pdbx_strand_id
1 'polypeptide(L)'
;METKLKTAKINFGVESAETIFNAIIHGETTQTALYGFINRVGTNKRNTSKALELLKDHKLRLKQNARASRTVRTTLNPYSAELAKGRDVMDIIQPVLSAWRLHYAKQGIGLMNDQVLILKMVEAAAALKKLTGEKVPDMATAG
;
A
#
# COMPACT_ATOMS: atom_id res chain seq x y z
N MET A 1 -36.34 33.47 -1.97
CA MET A 1 -35.11 32.71 -2.27
C MET A 1 -34.65 32.08 -0.95
N GLU A 2 -35.20 30.92 -0.59
CA GLU A 2 -34.83 30.23 0.65
C GLU A 2 -33.48 29.54 0.48
N THR A 3 -32.47 30.05 1.16
CA THR A 3 -31.20 29.34 1.35
C THR A 3 -31.46 28.11 2.22
N LYS A 4 -31.67 26.96 1.57
CA LYS A 4 -31.58 25.64 2.21
C LYS A 4 -30.18 25.51 2.84
N LEU A 5 -30.07 25.74 4.14
CA LEU A 5 -28.93 25.25 4.91
C LEU A 5 -28.94 23.72 4.78
N LYS A 6 -27.92 23.15 4.13
CA LYS A 6 -27.62 21.72 4.21
C LYS A 6 -27.38 21.40 5.69
N THR A 7 -28.35 20.75 6.34
CA THR A 7 -28.19 20.15 7.66
C THR A 7 -26.93 19.29 7.63
N ALA A 8 -25.95 19.60 8.48
CA ALA A 8 -24.81 18.73 8.67
C ALA A 8 -25.35 17.39 9.19
N LYS A 9 -25.13 16.30 8.44
CA LYS A 9 -25.66 14.96 8.76
C LYS A 9 -25.13 14.37 10.07
N ILE A 10 -24.20 15.06 10.73
CA ILE A 10 -23.50 14.61 11.93
C ILE A 10 -23.38 15.74 12.94
N ASN A 11 -23.60 15.44 14.21
CA ASN A 11 -23.44 16.39 15.30
C ASN A 11 -22.08 16.21 15.99
N PHE A 12 -21.10 17.02 15.60
CA PHE A 12 -19.75 16.97 16.18
C PHE A 12 -19.69 17.15 17.71
N GLY A 13 -20.73 17.71 18.34
CA GLY A 13 -20.76 17.94 19.77
C GLY A 13 -21.03 16.70 20.63
N VAL A 14 -21.50 15.60 20.03
CA VAL A 14 -21.87 14.37 20.77
C VAL A 14 -21.25 13.10 20.20
N GLU A 15 -20.82 13.14 18.94
CA GLU A 15 -20.35 11.96 18.22
C GLU A 15 -18.95 11.51 18.66
N SER A 16 -18.66 10.23 18.45
CA SER A 16 -17.34 9.64 18.68
C SER A 16 -16.33 10.09 17.62
N ALA A 17 -15.04 9.93 17.93
CA ALA A 17 -13.97 10.27 17.00
C ALA A 17 -14.05 9.43 15.70
N GLU A 18 -14.41 8.17 15.82
CA GLU A 18 -14.54 7.21 14.73
C GLU A 18 -15.73 7.55 13.82
N THR A 19 -16.88 7.92 14.39
CA THR A 19 -18.05 8.34 13.60
C THR A 19 -17.76 9.64 12.85
N ILE A 20 -17.10 10.61 13.51
CA ILE A 20 -16.67 11.86 12.88
C ILE A 20 -15.67 11.60 11.74
N PHE A 21 -14.68 10.74 11.98
CA PHE A 21 -13.70 10.32 10.98
C PHE A 21 -14.38 9.66 9.78
N ASN A 22 -15.24 8.68 10.01
CA ASN A 22 -15.96 7.93 8.97
C ASN A 22 -16.84 8.85 8.13
N ALA A 23 -17.62 9.73 8.76
CA ALA A 23 -18.44 10.69 8.05
C ALA A 23 -17.62 11.62 7.13
N ILE A 24 -16.38 11.95 7.49
CA ILE A 24 -15.48 12.76 6.65
C ILE A 24 -14.92 11.96 5.49
N ILE A 25 -14.42 10.74 5.70
CA ILE A 25 -13.84 9.93 4.62
C ILE A 25 -14.89 9.43 3.62
N HIS A 26 -16.14 9.29 4.04
CA HIS A 26 -17.27 8.91 3.18
C HIS A 26 -18.01 10.13 2.58
N GLY A 27 -17.56 11.35 2.85
CA GLY A 27 -18.10 12.57 2.25
C GLY A 27 -19.47 13.00 2.76
N GLU A 28 -19.90 12.48 3.91
CA GLU A 28 -21.13 12.91 4.60
C GLU A 28 -20.96 14.28 5.26
N THR A 29 -19.73 14.62 5.65
CA THR A 29 -19.31 15.94 6.10
C THR A 29 -17.89 16.26 5.61
N THR A 30 -17.35 17.41 5.98
CA THR A 30 -16.00 17.84 5.56
C THR A 30 -15.09 18.14 6.75
N GLN A 31 -13.79 18.00 6.55
CA GLN A 31 -12.78 18.43 7.53
C GLN A 31 -12.88 19.93 7.83
N THR A 32 -13.26 20.76 6.84
CA THR A 32 -13.50 22.20 7.02
C THR A 32 -14.66 22.46 7.97
N ALA A 33 -15.75 21.69 7.86
CA ALA A 33 -16.89 21.79 8.77
C ALA A 33 -16.49 21.44 10.21
N LEU A 34 -15.65 20.41 10.39
CA LEU A 34 -15.11 20.04 11.70
C LEU A 34 -14.24 21.17 12.31
N TYR A 35 -13.32 21.77 11.54
CA TYR A 35 -12.55 22.92 12.02
C TYR A 35 -13.44 24.12 12.36
N GLY A 36 -14.46 24.38 11.53
CA GLY A 36 -15.46 25.43 11.80
C GLY A 36 -16.21 25.19 13.11
N PHE A 37 -16.56 23.94 13.42
CA PHE A 37 -17.19 23.57 14.69
C PHE A 37 -16.24 23.77 15.88
N ILE A 38 -15.01 23.28 15.79
CA ILE A 38 -13.99 23.40 16.84
C ILE A 38 -13.77 24.86 17.22
N ASN A 39 -13.67 25.75 16.23
CA ASN A 39 -13.42 27.17 16.43
C ASN A 39 -14.62 27.93 17.01
N ARG A 40 -15.85 27.45 16.81
CA ARG A 40 -17.09 28.15 17.21
C ARG A 40 -17.67 27.66 18.53
N VAL A 41 -17.68 26.35 18.77
CA VAL A 41 -18.42 25.74 19.89
C VAL A 41 -17.46 25.27 20.98
N GLY A 42 -16.29 24.74 20.60
CA GLY A 42 -15.25 24.32 21.55
C GLY A 42 -15.65 23.18 22.50
N THR A 43 -16.81 22.54 22.33
CA THR A 43 -17.23 21.35 23.08
C THR A 43 -16.75 20.07 22.38
N ASN A 44 -16.75 18.93 23.10
CA ASN A 44 -16.30 17.63 22.59
C ASN A 44 -14.85 17.61 22.03
N LYS A 45 -13.96 18.46 22.57
CA LYS A 45 -12.58 18.64 22.09
C LYS A 45 -11.80 17.33 21.94
N ARG A 46 -12.02 16.38 22.85
CA ARG A 46 -11.34 15.08 22.83
C ARG A 46 -11.64 14.32 21.54
N ASN A 47 -12.91 14.13 21.21
CA ASN A 47 -13.31 13.34 20.03
C ASN A 47 -13.00 14.09 18.74
N THR A 48 -13.19 15.41 18.70
CA THR A 48 -12.87 16.20 17.51
C THR A 48 -11.37 16.23 17.21
N SER A 49 -10.52 16.36 18.24
CA SER A 49 -9.07 16.27 18.07
C SER A 49 -8.64 14.87 17.66
N LYS A 50 -9.22 13.83 18.26
CA LYS A 50 -8.90 12.45 17.89
C LYS A 50 -9.32 12.12 16.46
N ALA A 51 -10.47 12.61 16.01
CA ALA A 51 -10.89 12.47 14.61
C ALA A 51 -9.91 13.14 13.64
N LEU A 52 -9.36 14.32 13.99
CA LEU A 52 -8.33 14.98 13.19
C LEU A 52 -7.01 14.17 13.13
N GLU A 53 -6.60 13.53 14.22
CA GLU A 53 -5.46 12.60 14.22
C GLU A 53 -5.71 11.42 13.28
N LEU A 54 -6.87 10.76 13.39
CA LEU A 54 -7.25 9.65 12.50
C LEU A 54 -7.24 10.07 11.02
N LEU A 55 -7.73 11.28 10.71
CA LEU A 55 -7.67 11.82 9.35
C LEU A 55 -6.23 12.05 8.87
N LYS A 56 -5.35 12.54 9.74
CA LYS A 56 -3.93 12.75 9.42
C LYS A 56 -3.24 11.42 9.12
N ASP A 57 -3.46 10.41 9.97
CA ASP A 57 -2.87 9.08 9.82
C ASP A 57 -3.41 8.40 8.55
N HIS A 58 -4.71 8.50 8.30
CA HIS A 58 -5.32 7.98 7.07
C HIS A 58 -4.70 8.62 5.82
N LYS A 59 -4.55 9.94 5.78
CA LYS A 59 -3.91 10.66 4.67
C LYS A 59 -2.44 10.26 4.50
N LEU A 60 -1.71 10.07 5.60
CA LEU A 60 -0.32 9.61 5.55
C LEU A 60 -0.24 8.21 4.92
N ARG A 61 -1.10 7.28 5.38
CA ARG A 61 -1.18 5.93 4.81
C ARG A 61 -1.54 5.94 3.32
N LEU A 62 -2.50 6.75 2.90
CA LEU A 62 -2.84 6.90 1.48
C LEU A 62 -1.65 7.38 0.65
N LYS A 63 -0.89 8.38 1.15
CA LYS A 63 0.32 8.87 0.48
C LYS A 63 1.41 7.79 0.38
N GLN A 64 1.62 7.03 1.45
CA GLN A 64 2.57 5.93 1.48
C GLN A 64 2.18 4.83 0.48
N ASN A 65 0.91 4.43 0.45
CA ASN A 65 0.39 3.46 -0.49
C ASN A 65 0.50 3.93 -1.94
N ALA A 66 0.18 5.19 -2.22
CA ALA A 66 0.32 5.78 -3.55
C ALA A 66 1.79 5.82 -3.99
N ARG A 67 2.72 6.16 -3.08
CA ARG A 67 4.16 6.11 -3.35
C ARG A 67 4.63 4.69 -3.66
N ALA A 68 4.25 3.71 -2.84
CA ALA A 68 4.60 2.31 -3.05
C ALA A 68 4.06 1.79 -4.40
N SER A 69 2.78 2.06 -4.71
CA SER A 69 2.17 1.71 -5.99
C SER A 69 2.89 2.35 -7.17
N ARG A 70 3.26 3.64 -7.07
CA ARG A 70 4.02 4.33 -8.11
C ARG A 70 5.40 3.70 -8.30
N THR A 71 6.11 3.36 -7.23
CA THR A 71 7.40 2.67 -7.31
C THR A 71 7.25 1.34 -8.07
N VAL A 72 6.30 0.49 -7.68
CA VAL A 72 6.05 -0.80 -8.34
C VAL A 72 5.76 -0.59 -9.83
N ARG A 73 4.86 0.35 -10.16
CA ARG A 73 4.51 0.64 -11.55
C ARG A 73 5.71 1.11 -12.36
N THR A 74 6.51 2.03 -11.84
CA THR A 74 7.71 2.54 -12.50
C THR A 74 8.74 1.43 -12.73
N THR A 75 8.96 0.57 -11.74
CA THR A 75 9.88 -0.57 -11.84
C THR A 75 9.41 -1.57 -12.90
N LEU A 76 8.11 -1.87 -12.96
CA LEU A 76 7.56 -2.83 -13.92
C LEU A 76 7.32 -2.25 -15.31
N ASN A 77 7.31 -0.92 -15.48
CA ASN A 77 6.91 -0.28 -16.73
C ASN A 77 7.71 -0.76 -17.96
N PRO A 78 9.05 -0.86 -17.93
CA PRO A 78 9.82 -1.34 -19.08
C PRO A 78 9.46 -2.79 -19.45
N TYR A 79 9.30 -3.65 -18.45
CA TYR A 79 9.00 -5.07 -18.66
C TYR A 79 7.56 -5.30 -19.09
N SER A 80 6.61 -4.51 -18.58
CA SER A 80 5.21 -4.55 -18.99
C SER A 80 5.05 -4.21 -20.48
N ALA A 81 5.86 -3.27 -20.99
CA ALA A 81 5.88 -2.96 -22.41
C ALA A 81 6.43 -4.11 -23.26
N GLU A 82 7.43 -4.85 -22.78
CA GLU A 82 7.96 -6.03 -23.47
C GLU A 82 6.97 -7.20 -23.45
N LEU A 83 6.31 -7.43 -22.31
CA LEU A 83 5.24 -8.43 -22.19
C LEU A 83 4.07 -8.10 -23.12
N ALA A 84 3.69 -6.82 -23.24
CA ALA A 84 2.63 -6.38 -24.15
C ALA A 84 2.99 -6.60 -25.64
N LYS A 85 4.29 -6.70 -25.97
CA LYS A 85 4.77 -7.09 -27.30
C LYS A 85 4.79 -8.61 -27.52
N GLY A 86 4.36 -9.40 -26.53
CA GLY A 86 4.33 -10.86 -26.58
C GLY A 86 5.67 -11.54 -26.28
N ARG A 87 6.64 -10.82 -25.70
CA ARG A 87 7.92 -11.41 -25.32
C ARG A 87 7.76 -12.31 -24.10
N ASP A 88 8.41 -13.48 -24.11
CA ASP A 88 8.34 -14.43 -23.01
C ASP A 88 9.06 -13.90 -21.75
N VAL A 89 8.53 -14.25 -20.58
CA VAL A 89 9.08 -13.83 -19.28
C VAL A 89 10.51 -14.35 -19.09
N MET A 90 10.79 -15.60 -19.48
CA MET A 90 12.12 -16.19 -19.37
C MET A 90 13.12 -15.45 -20.25
N ASP A 91 12.72 -15.07 -21.46
CA ASP A 91 13.55 -14.28 -22.36
C ASP A 91 13.85 -12.88 -21.81
N ILE A 92 12.89 -12.26 -21.12
CA ILE A 92 13.07 -10.94 -20.50
C ILE A 92 14.09 -11.03 -19.35
N ILE A 93 14.02 -12.07 -18.52
CA ILE A 93 14.86 -12.21 -17.33
C ILE A 93 16.17 -12.97 -17.57
N GLN A 94 16.35 -13.60 -18.74
CA GLN A 94 17.51 -14.43 -19.09
C GLN A 94 18.87 -13.76 -18.82
N PRO A 95 19.09 -12.46 -19.11
CA PRO A 95 20.36 -11.81 -18.81
C PRO A 95 20.71 -11.85 -17.31
N VAL A 96 19.71 -11.67 -16.43
CA VAL A 96 19.88 -11.71 -14.97
C VAL A 96 20.12 -13.13 -14.50
N LEU A 97 19.41 -14.12 -15.05
CA LEU A 97 19.65 -15.54 -14.75
C LEU A 97 21.07 -15.96 -15.13
N SER A 98 21.56 -15.49 -16.27
CA SER A 98 22.90 -15.78 -16.76
C SER A 98 23.98 -15.20 -15.82
N ALA A 99 23.77 -13.97 -15.34
CA ALA A 99 24.65 -13.34 -14.36
C ALA A 99 24.69 -14.10 -13.02
N TRP A 100 23.54 -14.54 -12.52
CA TRP A 100 23.47 -15.38 -11.31
C TRP A 100 24.16 -16.73 -11.49
N ARG A 101 23.93 -17.41 -12.62
CA ARG A 101 24.59 -18.69 -12.91
C ARG A 101 26.09 -18.55 -12.94
N LEU A 102 26.62 -17.49 -13.56
CA LEU A 102 28.05 -17.20 -13.55
C LEU A 102 28.57 -16.93 -12.13
N HIS A 103 27.82 -16.18 -11.33
CA HIS A 103 28.18 -15.90 -9.94
C HIS A 103 28.34 -17.17 -9.09
N TYR A 104 27.40 -18.11 -9.21
CA TYR A 104 27.45 -19.39 -8.50
C TYR A 104 28.50 -20.35 -9.09
N ALA A 105 28.69 -20.35 -10.40
CA ALA A 105 29.72 -21.16 -11.05
C ALA A 105 31.14 -20.80 -10.57
N LYS A 106 31.42 -19.52 -10.31
CA LYS A 106 32.68 -19.05 -9.70
C LYS A 106 32.94 -19.60 -8.30
N GLN A 107 31.90 -20.10 -7.63
CA GLN A 107 31.96 -20.73 -6.31
C GLN A 107 31.93 -22.27 -6.41
N GLY A 108 32.02 -22.83 -7.61
CA GLY A 108 31.95 -24.27 -7.86
C GLY A 108 30.53 -24.84 -7.90
N ILE A 109 29.48 -23.99 -7.95
CA ILE A 109 28.09 -24.42 -7.93
C ILE A 109 27.46 -24.19 -9.32
N GLY A 110 27.23 -25.28 -10.06
CA GLY A 110 26.57 -25.23 -11.37
C GLY A 110 25.05 -25.28 -11.25
N LEU A 111 24.37 -24.14 -11.37
CA LEU A 111 22.91 -24.06 -11.35
C LEU A 111 22.30 -23.89 -12.75
N MET A 112 21.14 -24.52 -12.95
CA MET A 112 20.24 -24.24 -14.07
C MET A 112 19.38 -23.00 -13.81
N ASN A 113 18.79 -22.44 -14.86
CA ASN A 113 17.90 -21.28 -14.76
C ASN A 113 16.78 -21.48 -13.73
N ASP A 114 16.11 -22.63 -13.76
CA ASP A 114 15.00 -22.94 -12.87
C ASP A 114 15.44 -23.04 -11.41
N GLN A 115 16.62 -23.62 -11.16
CA GLN A 115 17.21 -23.71 -9.81
C GLN A 115 17.56 -22.32 -9.27
N VAL A 116 18.07 -21.43 -10.13
CA VAL A 116 18.30 -20.02 -9.75
C VAL A 116 16.99 -19.33 -9.42
N LEU A 117 15.95 -19.51 -10.23
CA LEU A 117 14.63 -18.91 -9.97
C LEU A 117 14.05 -19.36 -8.64
N ILE A 118 14.05 -20.67 -8.37
CA ILE A 118 13.59 -21.23 -7.09
C ILE A 118 14.39 -20.62 -5.95
N LEU A 119 15.72 -20.58 -6.04
CA LEU A 119 16.58 -20.00 -5.02
C LEU A 119 16.24 -18.52 -4.75
N LYS A 120 16.08 -17.71 -5.79
CA LYS A 120 15.74 -16.29 -5.64
C LYS A 120 14.35 -16.10 -5.06
N MET A 121 13.40 -16.98 -5.36
CA MET A 121 12.07 -16.95 -4.75
C MET A 121 12.09 -17.35 -3.27
N VAL A 122 12.92 -18.33 -2.87
CA VAL A 122 13.14 -18.65 -1.44
C VAL A 122 13.74 -17.45 -0.70
N GLU A 123 14.76 -16.81 -1.27
CA GLU A 123 15.38 -15.61 -0.69
C GLU A 123 14.35 -14.46 -0.55
N ALA A 124 13.52 -14.24 -1.58
CA ALA A 124 12.46 -13.24 -1.56
C ALA A 124 11.37 -13.56 -0.52
N ALA A 125 10.97 -14.83 -0.38
CA ALA A 125 10.04 -15.28 0.65
C ALA A 125 10.59 -15.02 2.06
N ALA A 126 11.86 -15.30 2.30
CA ALA A 126 12.51 -15.00 3.57
C ALA A 126 12.56 -13.49 3.85
N ALA A 127 12.83 -12.66 2.82
CA ALA A 127 12.78 -11.21 2.94
C ALA A 127 11.35 -10.71 3.23
N LEU A 128 10.33 -11.27 2.57
CA LEU A 128 8.93 -10.93 2.80
C LEU A 128 8.49 -11.25 4.23
N LYS A 129 8.87 -12.42 4.75
CA LYS A 129 8.62 -12.80 6.16
C LYS A 129 9.28 -11.82 7.13
N LYS A 130 10.52 -11.39 6.87
CA LYS A 130 11.21 -10.39 7.70
C LYS A 130 10.50 -9.03 7.66
N LEU A 131 9.94 -8.65 6.52
CA LEU A 131 9.25 -7.37 6.34
C LEU A 131 7.86 -7.35 6.99
N THR A 132 7.10 -8.44 6.88
CA THR A 132 5.68 -8.51 7.26
C THR A 132 5.43 -9.22 8.57
N GLY A 133 6.35 -10.08 9.02
CA GLY A 133 6.13 -11.03 10.12
C GLY A 133 5.25 -12.22 9.74
N GLU A 134 4.68 -12.26 8.54
CA GLU A 134 3.76 -13.29 8.10
C GLU A 134 4.50 -14.53 7.59
N LYS A 135 3.89 -15.71 7.80
CA LYS A 135 4.43 -16.96 7.26
C LYS A 135 4.17 -17.02 5.76
N VAL A 136 5.23 -17.12 4.96
CA VAL A 136 5.10 -17.38 3.52
C VAL A 136 4.80 -18.87 3.30
N PRO A 137 3.85 -19.24 2.42
CA PRO A 137 3.53 -20.63 2.10
C PRO A 137 4.76 -21.43 1.65
N ASP A 138 4.77 -22.73 1.99
CA ASP A 138 5.80 -23.64 1.51
C ASP A 138 5.62 -23.92 0.01
N MET A 139 6.69 -23.76 -0.76
CA MET A 139 6.68 -23.96 -2.21
C MET A 139 6.78 -25.45 -2.60
N ALA A 140 7.11 -26.34 -1.66
CA ALA A 140 7.21 -27.78 -1.92
C ALA A 140 5.91 -28.56 -1.70
N THR A 141 4.96 -28.00 -0.94
CA THR A 141 3.80 -28.75 -0.43
C THR A 141 2.45 -28.04 -0.61
N ALA A 142 2.42 -26.85 -1.23
CA ALA A 142 1.18 -26.14 -1.56
C ALA A 142 0.53 -26.74 -2.82
N GLY A 143 -0.22 -27.83 -2.63
CA GLY A 143 -1.22 -28.36 -3.56
C GLY A 143 -2.58 -28.36 -2.90
#